data_AF-A0A2K2V4V5-F1
#
_entry.id   AF-A0A2K2V4V5-F1
#
_cell.length_a   1.000
_cell.length_b   1.000
_cell.length_c   1.000
_cell.angle_alpha   90.00
_cell.angle_beta   90.00
_cell.angle_gamma   90.00
#
_symmetry.space_group_name_H-M   'P 1'
#
loop_
_entity.id
_entity.type
_entity.pdbx_description
1 polymer ?
#
loop_
_entity_poly.entity_id
_entity_poly.type
_entity_poly.pdbx_seq_one_letter_code
_entity_poly.pdbx_strand_id
1 'polypeptide(L)'
;MEMMKALFVLLLASLLIPLPFQLTAADRDSTAEKLLYNYQKVRTIAISLEEKARKLGNNSLADNIANAIKKADELMREAENYYKSGNYTEARKLALEALDIIRNAIRDAKPVAQEVRREIAISSAIRRCELILDNIKAVITRLNLTGNITSLYNEASSLLDQAKKEVKTNVTLAGELVKQAGGKIKEMLLELKNYKPAGKILAKRAERAVSWSELAIKDLEKLEKKLRSEGKTIAASRVKYLIDRLNNIRSELLDAYSKGDRMRIMQLTSEIYRLIREAWTIGRR
;
A
#
# COMPACT_ATOMS: atom_id res chain seq x y z
N MET A 1 8.10 7.89 -3.73
CA MET A 1 6.76 8.15 -4.30
C MET A 1 6.56 9.60 -4.77
N GLU A 2 7.48 10.53 -4.44
CA GLU A 2 7.57 11.88 -5.03
C GLU A 2 8.19 11.87 -6.44
N MET A 3 9.14 10.97 -6.69
CA MET A 3 9.89 10.86 -7.95
C MET A 3 9.01 10.53 -9.18
N MET A 4 7.91 9.79 -8.99
CA MET A 4 6.99 9.41 -10.06
C MET A 4 5.97 10.52 -10.39
N LYS A 5 5.70 11.42 -9.42
CA LYS A 5 4.91 12.66 -9.62
C LYS A 5 5.73 13.71 -10.37
N ALA A 6 7.04 13.81 -10.07
CA ALA A 6 7.96 14.70 -10.77
C ALA A 6 8.18 14.27 -12.23
N LEU A 7 8.31 12.98 -12.52
CA LEU A 7 8.48 12.48 -13.90
C LEU A 7 7.28 12.77 -14.81
N PHE A 8 6.04 12.66 -14.31
CA PHE A 8 4.85 12.93 -15.12
C PHE A 8 4.62 14.45 -15.35
N VAL A 9 5.01 15.30 -14.38
CA VAL A 9 4.93 16.77 -14.48
C VAL A 9 6.10 17.32 -15.32
N LEU A 10 7.30 16.77 -15.22
CA LEU A 10 8.45 17.13 -16.06
C LEU A 10 8.26 16.69 -17.52
N LEU A 11 7.61 15.55 -17.78
CA LEU A 11 7.30 15.13 -19.15
C LEU A 11 6.27 16.06 -19.80
N LEU A 12 5.23 16.46 -19.06
CA LEU A 12 4.26 17.47 -19.51
C LEU A 12 4.88 18.88 -19.66
N ALA A 13 5.85 19.25 -18.81
CA ALA A 13 6.56 20.53 -18.90
C ALA A 13 7.55 20.57 -20.07
N SER A 14 8.19 19.45 -20.43
CA SER A 14 9.05 19.35 -21.62
C SER A 14 8.28 19.40 -22.95
N LEU A 15 6.97 19.18 -22.92
CA LEU A 15 6.05 19.22 -24.07
C LEU A 15 5.40 20.60 -24.28
N LEU A 16 5.63 21.56 -23.38
CA LEU A 16 5.05 22.90 -23.38
C LEU A 16 6.01 24.00 -23.86
N ILE A 17 7.17 23.66 -24.43
CA ILE A 17 8.08 24.65 -25.01
C ILE A 17 7.47 25.14 -26.33
N PRO A 18 7.10 26.42 -26.47
CA PRO A 18 6.79 26.98 -27.77
C PRO A 18 8.09 26.98 -28.58
N LEU A 19 8.20 26.08 -29.56
CA LEU A 19 9.37 26.02 -30.42
C LEU A 19 9.36 27.27 -31.31
N PRO A 20 10.43 28.10 -31.29
CA PRO A 20 10.49 29.29 -32.12
C PRO A 20 10.53 28.91 -33.60
N PHE A 21 9.68 29.57 -34.38
CA PHE A 21 9.70 29.61 -35.83
C PHE A 21 11.00 30.28 -36.29
N GLN A 22 11.88 29.53 -36.97
CA GLN A 22 12.71 29.88 -38.13
C GLN A 22 14.02 29.08 -38.14
N LEU A 23 14.29 28.34 -39.23
CA LEU A 23 15.56 28.32 -40.00
C LEU A 23 15.74 27.05 -40.85
N THR A 24 15.93 27.34 -42.15
CA THR A 24 16.75 26.75 -43.23
C THR A 24 16.88 25.23 -43.45
N ALA A 25 16.59 24.87 -44.70
CA ALA A 25 16.82 23.59 -45.35
C ALA A 25 18.31 23.32 -45.59
N ALA A 26 18.97 22.61 -44.67
CA ALA A 26 20.20 21.88 -44.95
C ALA A 26 20.47 20.95 -43.76
N ASP A 27 19.88 19.75 -43.83
CA ASP A 27 20.29 18.50 -43.20
C ASP A 27 19.03 17.64 -43.13
N ARG A 28 19.15 16.32 -43.37
CA ARG A 28 18.05 15.36 -43.21
C ARG A 28 17.30 15.70 -41.91
N ASP A 29 16.07 16.21 -42.04
CA ASP A 29 15.48 17.06 -40.99
C ASP A 29 15.17 16.20 -39.76
N SER A 30 16.15 16.12 -38.84
CA SER A 30 16.07 15.35 -37.58
C SER A 30 14.85 15.73 -36.76
N THR A 31 14.25 16.88 -37.05
CA THR A 31 13.01 17.36 -36.45
C THR A 31 11.82 16.49 -36.82
N ALA A 32 11.63 16.17 -38.11
CA ALA A 32 10.52 15.33 -38.55
C ALA A 32 10.63 13.93 -37.93
N GLU A 33 11.82 13.33 -37.97
CA GLU A 33 12.11 12.03 -37.35
C GLU A 33 11.84 12.03 -35.83
N LYS A 34 12.29 13.07 -35.11
CA LYS A 34 12.00 13.23 -33.67
C LYS A 34 10.51 13.35 -33.38
N LEU A 35 9.75 14.04 -34.24
CA LEU A 35 8.30 14.16 -34.08
C LEU A 35 7.61 12.82 -34.30
N LEU A 36 8.01 12.05 -35.33
CA LEU A 36 7.56 10.67 -35.56
C LEU A 36 7.82 9.77 -34.35
N TYR A 37 9.01 9.83 -33.78
CA TYR A 37 9.36 9.07 -32.59
C TYR A 37 8.59 9.51 -31.33
N ASN A 38 8.43 10.82 -31.11
CA ASN A 38 7.74 11.36 -29.95
C ASN A 38 6.22 11.10 -29.98
N TYR A 39 5.64 11.04 -31.19
CA TYR A 39 4.23 10.73 -31.37
C TYR A 39 3.84 9.41 -30.71
N GLN A 40 4.64 8.35 -30.87
CA GLN A 40 4.35 7.04 -30.27
C GLN A 40 4.20 7.12 -28.76
N LYS A 41 5.06 7.89 -28.08
CA LYS A 41 4.98 8.09 -26.62
C LYS A 41 3.69 8.79 -26.20
N VAL A 42 3.32 9.84 -26.93
CA VAL A 42 2.11 10.63 -26.65
C VAL A 42 0.85 9.81 -26.94
N ARG A 43 0.88 9.01 -28.00
CA ARG A 43 -0.19 8.07 -28.38
C ARG A 43 -0.44 7.01 -27.31
N THR A 44 0.61 6.40 -26.74
CA THR A 44 0.46 5.44 -25.64
C THR A 44 -0.25 6.05 -24.43
N ILE A 45 0.07 7.31 -24.10
CA ILE A 45 -0.59 8.03 -23.00
C ILE A 45 -2.07 8.26 -23.33
N ALA A 46 -2.39 8.67 -24.56
CA ALA A 46 -3.77 8.88 -25.01
C ALA A 46 -4.60 7.59 -24.95
N ILE A 47 -4.06 6.45 -25.39
CA ILE A 47 -4.74 5.14 -25.31
C ILE A 47 -5.04 4.77 -23.86
N SER A 48 -4.07 4.95 -22.96
CA SER A 48 -4.28 4.67 -21.53
C SER A 48 -5.37 5.56 -20.92
N LEU A 49 -5.45 6.82 -21.34
CA LEU A 49 -6.51 7.74 -20.92
C LEU A 49 -7.88 7.35 -21.46
N GLU A 50 -7.95 6.94 -22.73
CA GLU A 50 -9.18 6.47 -23.38
C GLU A 50 -9.75 5.21 -22.71
N GLU A 51 -8.93 4.17 -22.53
CA GLU A 51 -9.32 2.95 -21.82
C GLU A 51 -9.84 3.25 -20.41
N LYS A 52 -9.19 4.21 -19.74
CA LYS A 52 -9.58 4.62 -18.40
C LYS A 52 -10.90 5.37 -18.41
N ALA A 53 -11.12 6.27 -19.37
CA ALA A 53 -12.40 6.96 -19.55
C ALA A 53 -13.54 5.97 -19.81
N ARG A 54 -13.33 4.93 -20.64
CA ARG A 54 -14.31 3.85 -20.85
C ARG A 54 -14.63 3.08 -19.58
N LYS A 55 -13.60 2.69 -18.81
CA LYS A 55 -13.78 1.98 -17.53
C LYS A 55 -14.59 2.78 -16.51
N LEU A 56 -14.55 4.12 -16.60
CA LEU A 56 -15.30 5.03 -15.75
C LEU A 56 -16.69 5.37 -16.31
N GLY A 57 -17.09 4.77 -17.42
CA GLY A 57 -18.38 5.04 -18.07
C GLY A 57 -18.45 6.39 -18.78
N ASN A 58 -17.35 7.14 -18.87
CA ASN A 58 -17.31 8.40 -19.61
C ASN A 58 -17.04 8.14 -21.10
N ASN A 59 -18.03 7.55 -21.75
CA ASN A 59 -17.94 7.15 -23.16
C ASN A 59 -17.73 8.36 -24.07
N SER A 60 -18.33 9.52 -23.79
CA SER A 60 -18.12 10.74 -24.59
C SER A 60 -16.66 11.19 -24.59
N LEU A 61 -15.98 11.20 -23.44
CA LEU A 61 -14.56 11.54 -23.38
C LEU A 61 -13.71 10.45 -24.05
N ALA A 62 -14.02 9.18 -23.79
CA ALA A 62 -13.30 8.07 -24.41
C ALA A 62 -13.39 8.15 -25.95
N ASP A 63 -14.58 8.41 -26.48
CA ASP A 63 -14.81 8.53 -27.91
C ASP A 63 -14.13 9.78 -28.47
N ASN A 64 -14.10 10.90 -27.73
CA ASN A 64 -13.33 12.09 -28.12
C ASN A 64 -11.82 11.79 -28.22
N ILE A 65 -11.25 11.08 -27.23
CA ILE A 65 -9.83 10.70 -27.24
C ILE A 65 -9.57 9.67 -28.35
N ALA A 66 -10.45 8.68 -28.53
CA ALA A 66 -10.33 7.67 -29.59
C ALA A 66 -10.38 8.33 -30.98
N ASN A 67 -11.27 9.29 -31.19
CA ASN A 67 -11.37 10.06 -32.42
C ASN A 67 -10.11 10.92 -32.66
N ALA A 68 -9.56 11.52 -31.61
CA ALA A 68 -8.30 12.27 -31.69
C ALA A 68 -7.10 11.36 -32.04
N ILE A 69 -6.99 10.18 -31.43
CA ILE A 69 -5.97 9.18 -31.76
C ILE A 69 -6.11 8.76 -33.23
N LYS A 70 -7.33 8.44 -33.67
CA LYS A 70 -7.59 8.01 -35.05
C LYS A 70 -7.15 9.08 -36.07
N LYS A 71 -7.58 10.33 -35.86
CA LYS A 71 -7.23 11.45 -36.75
C LYS A 71 -5.73 11.72 -36.76
N ALA A 72 -5.08 11.63 -35.61
CA ALA A 72 -3.64 11.79 -35.50
C ALA A 72 -2.87 10.63 -36.15
N ASP A 73 -3.33 9.38 -36.04
CA ASP A 73 -2.72 8.22 -36.71
C ASP A 73 -2.78 8.33 -38.24
N GLU A 74 -3.86 8.90 -38.78
CA GLU A 74 -4.01 9.18 -40.21
C GLU A 74 -2.97 10.22 -40.68
N LEU A 75 -2.87 11.36 -39.97
CA LEU A 75 -1.88 12.41 -40.26
C LEU A 75 -0.44 11.91 -40.13
N MET A 76 -0.15 11.05 -39.14
CA MET A 76 1.18 10.48 -38.93
C MET A 76 1.58 9.51 -40.03
N ARG A 77 0.64 8.73 -40.56
CA ARG A 77 0.89 7.86 -41.71
C ARG A 77 1.21 8.66 -42.95
N GLU A 78 0.50 9.77 -43.16
CA GLU A 78 0.80 10.68 -44.26
C GLU A 78 2.16 11.37 -44.07
N ALA A 79 2.48 11.79 -42.84
CA ALA A 79 3.79 12.34 -42.48
C ALA A 79 4.93 11.35 -42.77
N GLU A 80 4.77 10.07 -42.42
CA GLU A 80 5.76 9.02 -42.74
C GLU A 80 5.94 8.82 -44.25
N ASN A 81 4.87 8.92 -45.03
CA ASN A 81 4.95 8.81 -46.49
C ASN A 81 5.74 9.97 -47.09
N TYR A 82 5.46 11.21 -46.66
CA TYR A 82 6.23 12.38 -47.06
C TYR A 82 7.69 12.31 -46.60
N TYR A 83 7.94 11.77 -45.41
CA TYR A 83 9.30 11.55 -44.90
C TYR A 83 10.08 10.57 -45.79
N LYS A 84 9.46 9.44 -46.17
CA LYS A 84 10.06 8.42 -47.05
C LYS A 84 10.30 8.94 -48.47
N SER A 85 9.46 9.84 -48.97
CA SER A 85 9.63 10.47 -50.29
C SER A 85 10.59 11.67 -50.29
N GLY A 86 11.18 12.02 -49.13
CA GLY A 86 12.13 13.11 -48.98
C GLY A 86 11.49 14.50 -48.81
N ASN A 87 10.16 14.60 -48.74
CA ASN A 87 9.46 15.85 -48.45
C ASN A 87 9.34 16.07 -46.92
N TYR A 88 10.46 16.40 -46.30
CA TYR A 88 10.55 16.54 -44.84
C TYR A 88 9.74 17.72 -44.27
N THR A 89 9.55 18.77 -45.06
CA THR A 89 8.75 19.95 -44.66
C THR A 89 7.29 19.57 -44.43
N GLU A 90 6.68 18.84 -45.38
CA GLU A 90 5.29 18.42 -45.24
C GLU A 90 5.15 17.33 -44.16
N ALA A 91 6.13 16.42 -44.08
CA ALA A 91 6.19 15.43 -43.00
C ALA A 91 6.19 16.08 -41.60
N ARG A 92 7.02 17.10 -41.40
CA ARG A 92 7.10 17.84 -40.13
C ARG A 92 5.78 18.53 -39.79
N LYS A 93 5.16 19.19 -40.77
CA LYS A 93 3.89 19.91 -40.60
C LYS A 93 2.78 18.97 -40.14
N LEU A 94 2.60 17.84 -40.83
CA LEU A 94 1.60 16.83 -40.49
C LEU A 94 1.87 16.18 -39.13
N ALA A 95 3.13 15.91 -38.80
CA ALA A 95 3.50 15.35 -37.50
C ALA A 95 3.22 16.31 -36.33
N LEU A 96 3.41 17.63 -36.53
CA LEU A 96 3.03 18.64 -35.55
C LEU A 96 1.52 18.70 -35.37
N GLU A 97 0.75 18.68 -36.46
CA GLU A 97 -0.70 18.70 -36.41
C GLU A 97 -1.26 17.49 -35.64
N ALA A 98 -0.74 16.29 -35.91
CA ALA A 98 -1.10 15.08 -35.19
C ALA A 98 -0.82 15.17 -33.68
N LEU A 99 0.35 15.71 -33.31
CA LEU A 99 0.72 15.91 -31.90
C LEU A 99 -0.20 16.92 -31.20
N ASP A 100 -0.57 18.00 -31.87
CA ASP A 100 -1.44 19.02 -31.30
C ASP A 100 -2.88 18.52 -31.11
N ILE A 101 -3.39 17.70 -32.03
CA ILE A 101 -4.69 17.03 -31.88
C ILE A 101 -4.71 16.17 -30.61
N ILE A 102 -3.71 15.31 -30.41
CA ILE A 102 -3.67 14.46 -29.21
C ILE A 102 -3.47 15.30 -27.95
N ARG A 103 -2.60 16.31 -27.97
CA ARG A 103 -2.38 17.19 -26.80
C ARG A 103 -3.64 17.91 -26.37
N ASN A 104 -4.43 18.42 -27.31
CA ASN A 104 -5.68 19.11 -27.00
C ASN A 104 -6.69 18.14 -26.38
N ALA A 105 -6.85 16.93 -26.94
CA ALA A 105 -7.72 15.91 -26.36
C ALA A 105 -7.31 15.52 -24.93
N ILE A 106 -6.00 15.39 -24.66
CA ILE A 106 -5.47 15.13 -23.31
C ILE A 106 -5.73 16.32 -22.37
N ARG A 107 -5.60 17.56 -22.86
CA ARG A 107 -5.83 18.77 -22.07
C ARG A 107 -7.29 18.90 -21.65
N ASP A 108 -8.21 18.60 -22.55
CA ASP A 108 -9.64 18.70 -22.31
C ASP A 108 -10.14 17.58 -21.37
N ALA A 109 -9.36 16.51 -21.19
CA ALA A 109 -9.58 15.45 -20.22
C ALA A 109 -9.22 15.83 -18.74
N LYS A 110 -8.74 17.05 -18.47
CA LYS A 110 -8.31 17.50 -17.13
C LYS A 110 -9.34 17.29 -16.00
N PRO A 111 -10.65 17.51 -16.17
CA PRO A 111 -11.65 17.28 -15.12
C PRO A 111 -11.77 15.80 -14.74
N VAL A 112 -11.75 14.90 -15.72
CA VAL A 112 -11.76 13.44 -15.50
C VAL A 112 -10.46 12.98 -14.85
N ALA A 113 -9.33 13.60 -15.20
CA ALA A 113 -8.07 13.34 -14.50
C ALA A 113 -8.12 13.73 -13.00
N GLN A 114 -8.93 14.72 -12.60
CA GLN A 114 -9.13 15.06 -11.19
C GLN A 114 -10.04 14.06 -10.47
N GLU A 115 -11.12 13.64 -11.10
CA GLU A 115 -12.05 12.65 -10.53
C GLU A 115 -11.39 11.28 -10.35
N VAL A 116 -10.62 10.85 -11.34
CA VAL A 116 -9.73 9.69 -11.28
C VAL A 116 -8.72 9.79 -10.13
N ARG A 117 -8.14 10.97 -9.91
CA ARG A 117 -7.21 11.17 -8.79
C ARG A 117 -7.92 11.03 -7.45
N ARG A 118 -9.16 11.53 -7.34
CA ARG A 118 -9.99 11.40 -6.14
C ARG A 118 -10.35 9.94 -5.88
N GLU A 119 -10.77 9.19 -6.90
CA GLU A 119 -11.04 7.75 -6.80
C GLU A 119 -9.82 6.97 -6.29
N ILE A 120 -8.64 7.20 -6.85
CA ILE A 120 -7.39 6.53 -6.42
C ILE A 120 -7.06 6.89 -4.97
N ALA A 121 -7.21 8.17 -4.60
CA ALA A 121 -6.94 8.64 -3.25
C ALA A 121 -7.89 7.98 -2.23
N ILE A 122 -9.18 7.88 -2.56
CA ILE A 122 -10.21 7.26 -1.71
C ILE A 122 -10.00 5.75 -1.64
N SER A 123 -9.73 5.08 -2.76
CA SER A 123 -9.38 3.64 -2.78
C SER A 123 -8.17 3.34 -1.90
N SER A 124 -7.16 4.22 -1.92
CA SER A 124 -5.99 4.10 -1.05
C SER A 124 -6.34 4.36 0.43
N ALA A 125 -7.27 5.26 0.71
CA ALA A 125 -7.75 5.54 2.06
C ALA A 125 -8.56 4.35 2.62
N ILE A 126 -9.46 3.76 1.83
CA ILE A 126 -10.18 2.52 2.16
C ILE A 126 -9.17 1.46 2.62
N ARG A 127 -8.19 1.13 1.78
CA ARG A 127 -7.18 0.10 2.10
C ARG A 127 -6.43 0.37 3.41
N ARG A 128 -6.09 1.64 3.69
CA ARG A 128 -5.44 2.01 4.96
C ARG A 128 -6.36 1.78 6.15
N CYS A 129 -7.63 2.17 6.05
CA CYS A 129 -8.63 1.95 7.09
C CYS A 129 -8.87 0.47 7.34
N GLU A 130 -8.94 -0.36 6.29
CA GLU A 130 -9.07 -1.81 6.41
C GLU A 130 -7.89 -2.45 7.14
N LEU A 131 -6.66 -2.07 6.79
CA LEU A 131 -5.46 -2.56 7.48
C LEU A 131 -5.51 -2.25 8.99
N ILE A 132 -6.00 -1.06 9.34
CA ILE A 132 -6.17 -0.69 10.75
C ILE A 132 -7.29 -1.53 11.40
N LEU A 133 -8.41 -1.74 10.71
CA LEU A 133 -9.49 -2.59 11.21
C LEU A 133 -9.04 -4.03 11.42
N ASP A 134 -8.25 -4.61 10.52
CA ASP A 134 -7.70 -5.96 10.69
C ASP A 134 -6.83 -6.06 11.95
N ASN A 135 -6.00 -5.04 12.20
CA ASN A 135 -5.22 -4.95 13.43
C ASN A 135 -6.12 -4.83 14.68
N ILE A 136 -7.16 -3.99 14.62
CA ILE A 136 -8.12 -3.84 15.71
C ILE A 136 -8.89 -5.14 15.96
N LYS A 137 -9.33 -5.84 14.90
CA LYS A 137 -10.00 -7.15 14.99
C LYS A 137 -9.12 -8.15 15.71
N ALA A 138 -7.84 -8.23 15.35
CA ALA A 138 -6.89 -9.11 16.01
C ALA A 138 -6.76 -8.79 17.50
N VAL A 139 -6.82 -7.50 17.90
CA VAL A 139 -6.83 -7.09 19.31
C VAL A 139 -8.13 -7.47 20.00
N ILE A 140 -9.29 -7.19 19.38
CA ILE A 140 -10.62 -7.57 19.88
C ILE A 140 -10.66 -9.07 20.15
N THR A 141 -10.24 -9.90 19.19
CA THR A 141 -10.20 -11.37 19.34
C THR A 141 -9.21 -11.80 20.42
N ARG A 142 -7.99 -11.25 20.44
CA ARG A 142 -6.93 -11.65 21.39
C ARG A 142 -7.28 -11.30 22.84
N LEU A 143 -7.99 -10.20 23.05
CA LEU A 143 -8.41 -9.71 24.36
C LEU A 143 -9.85 -10.09 24.71
N ASN A 144 -10.56 -10.78 23.81
CA ASN A 144 -11.98 -11.13 23.91
C ASN A 144 -12.85 -9.92 24.27
N LEU A 145 -12.61 -8.79 23.58
CA LEU A 145 -13.35 -7.56 23.81
C LEU A 145 -14.76 -7.66 23.25
N THR A 146 -15.72 -7.13 24.00
CA THR A 146 -17.14 -7.07 23.62
C THR A 146 -17.69 -5.66 23.86
N GLY A 147 -18.93 -5.40 23.42
CA GLY A 147 -19.61 -4.13 23.67
C GLY A 147 -19.30 -3.05 22.64
N ASN A 148 -19.04 -1.82 23.11
CA ASN A 148 -18.95 -0.64 22.26
C ASN A 148 -17.88 -0.79 21.16
N ILE A 149 -16.68 -1.24 21.50
CA ILE A 149 -15.62 -1.46 20.52
C ILE A 149 -15.99 -2.45 19.40
N THR A 150 -16.80 -3.47 19.70
CA THR A 150 -17.29 -4.43 18.69
C THR A 150 -18.35 -3.78 17.79
N SER A 151 -19.23 -2.94 18.34
CA SER A 151 -20.20 -2.16 17.56
C SER A 151 -19.49 -1.20 16.60
N LEU A 152 -18.55 -0.41 17.11
CA LEU A 152 -17.74 0.52 16.32
C LEU A 152 -16.97 -0.20 15.20
N TYR A 153 -16.44 -1.39 15.47
CA TYR A 153 -15.78 -2.21 14.47
C TYR A 153 -16.75 -2.61 13.34
N ASN A 154 -17.93 -3.11 13.68
CA ASN A 154 -18.92 -3.53 12.69
C ASN A 154 -19.44 -2.35 11.85
N GLU A 155 -19.70 -1.20 12.49
CA GLU A 155 -20.09 0.04 11.81
C GLU A 155 -19.00 0.51 10.84
N ALA A 156 -17.74 0.60 11.30
CA ALA A 156 -16.61 0.98 10.46
C ALA A 156 -16.42 0.03 9.28
N SER A 157 -16.53 -1.28 9.50
CA SER A 157 -16.44 -2.30 8.45
C SER A 157 -17.55 -2.12 7.40
N SER A 158 -18.80 -1.93 7.84
CA SER A 158 -19.94 -1.72 6.94
C SER A 158 -19.78 -0.46 6.10
N LEU A 159 -19.31 0.64 6.71
CA LEU A 159 -19.04 1.90 6.00
C LEU A 159 -17.96 1.73 4.94
N LEU A 160 -16.89 0.97 5.22
CA LEU A 160 -15.85 0.70 4.21
C LEU A 160 -16.35 -0.21 3.09
N ASP A 161 -17.19 -1.19 3.38
CA ASP A 161 -17.80 -2.05 2.36
C ASP A 161 -18.72 -1.25 1.44
N GLN A 162 -19.49 -0.32 1.98
CA GLN A 162 -20.29 0.62 1.20
C GLN A 162 -19.38 1.56 0.38
N ALA A 163 -18.34 2.12 0.99
CA ALA A 163 -17.41 3.01 0.30
C ALA A 163 -16.74 2.32 -0.91
N LYS A 164 -16.40 1.03 -0.80
CA LYS A 164 -15.85 0.24 -1.92
C LYS A 164 -16.83 0.08 -3.08
N LYS A 165 -18.12 -0.09 -2.79
CA LYS A 165 -19.16 -0.18 -3.82
C LYS A 165 -19.33 1.16 -4.53
N GLU A 166 -19.31 2.24 -3.75
CA GLU A 166 -19.55 3.60 -4.25
C GLU A 166 -18.32 4.25 -4.91
N VAL A 167 -17.10 3.79 -4.64
CA VAL A 167 -15.88 4.50 -5.09
C VAL A 167 -15.81 4.69 -6.61
N LYS A 168 -16.45 3.80 -7.38
CA LYS A 168 -16.50 3.87 -8.85
C LYS A 168 -17.69 4.67 -9.40
N THR A 169 -18.76 4.84 -8.62
CA THR A 169 -20.04 5.40 -9.06
C THR A 169 -20.32 6.77 -8.45
N ASN A 170 -19.90 6.98 -7.20
CA ASN A 170 -20.07 8.21 -6.46
C ASN A 170 -18.86 8.45 -5.55
N VAL A 171 -17.80 9.01 -6.14
CA VAL A 171 -16.52 9.30 -5.47
C VAL A 171 -16.71 10.21 -4.25
N THR A 172 -17.65 11.16 -4.30
CA THR A 172 -17.95 12.06 -3.17
C THR A 172 -18.53 11.29 -1.98
N LEU A 173 -19.57 10.48 -2.23
CA LEU A 173 -20.18 9.64 -1.20
C LEU A 173 -19.17 8.63 -0.63
N ALA A 174 -18.37 7.98 -1.48
CA ALA A 174 -17.30 7.10 -1.03
C ALA A 174 -16.30 7.81 -0.11
N GLY A 175 -15.98 9.08 -0.40
CA GLY A 175 -15.12 9.89 0.45
C GLY A 175 -15.74 10.19 1.82
N GLU A 176 -17.04 10.48 1.86
CA GLU A 176 -17.78 10.70 3.10
C GLU A 176 -17.87 9.43 3.95
N LEU A 177 -18.15 8.28 3.34
CA LEU A 177 -18.19 6.98 4.00
C LEU A 177 -16.83 6.61 4.61
N VAL A 178 -15.73 6.83 3.88
CA VAL A 178 -14.36 6.63 4.41
C VAL A 178 -14.07 7.57 5.58
N LYS A 179 -14.51 8.84 5.49
CA LYS A 179 -14.33 9.81 6.58
C LYS A 179 -15.08 9.36 7.85
N GLN A 180 -16.31 8.88 7.70
CA GLN A 180 -17.10 8.34 8.80
C GLN A 180 -16.44 7.10 9.41
N ALA A 181 -15.98 6.15 8.58
CA ALA A 181 -15.25 4.98 9.04
C ALA A 181 -13.96 5.36 9.80
N GLY A 182 -13.22 6.35 9.30
CA GLY A 182 -12.04 6.89 9.98
C GLY A 182 -12.35 7.50 11.35
N GLY A 183 -13.51 8.15 11.51
CA GLY A 183 -14.00 8.62 12.80
C GLY A 183 -14.22 7.48 13.79
N LYS A 184 -14.93 6.44 13.36
CA LYS A 184 -15.17 5.23 14.17
C LYS A 184 -13.87 4.52 14.56
N ILE A 185 -12.92 4.41 13.63
CA ILE A 185 -11.57 3.88 13.91
C ILE A 185 -10.86 4.70 14.99
N LYS A 186 -10.94 6.03 14.91
CA LYS A 186 -10.35 6.92 15.92
C LYS A 186 -10.98 6.70 17.30
N GLU A 187 -12.30 6.56 17.38
CA GLU A 187 -13.02 6.25 18.62
C GLU A 187 -12.56 4.91 19.20
N MET A 188 -12.46 3.86 18.37
CA MET A 188 -11.94 2.56 18.82
C MET A 188 -10.51 2.65 19.35
N LEU A 189 -9.63 3.39 18.66
CA LEU A 189 -8.24 3.57 19.11
C LEU A 189 -8.17 4.31 20.45
N LEU A 190 -9.06 5.27 20.71
CA LEU A 190 -9.17 5.94 21.99
C LEU A 190 -9.69 5.00 23.08
N GLU A 191 -10.69 4.18 22.77
CA GLU A 191 -11.22 3.18 23.69
C GLU A 191 -10.15 2.13 24.03
N LEU A 192 -9.41 1.63 23.04
CA LEU A 192 -8.28 0.72 23.23
C LEU A 192 -7.14 1.35 24.03
N LYS A 193 -6.84 2.63 23.80
CA LYS A 193 -5.85 3.36 24.59
C LYS A 193 -6.24 3.44 26.07
N ASN A 194 -7.53 3.60 26.34
CA ASN A 194 -8.07 3.68 27.69
C ASN A 194 -8.46 2.30 28.26
N TYR A 195 -8.37 1.25 27.45
CA TYR A 195 -8.75 -0.09 27.84
C TYR A 195 -7.80 -0.61 28.92
N LYS A 196 -8.37 -0.76 30.11
CA LYS A 196 -7.72 -1.28 31.31
C LYS A 196 -8.08 -2.76 31.41
N PRO A 197 -7.20 -3.71 31.01
CA PRO A 197 -7.52 -5.12 31.17
C PRO A 197 -7.87 -5.43 32.62
N ALA A 198 -8.97 -6.14 32.85
CA ALA A 198 -9.40 -6.51 34.19
C ALA A 198 -8.27 -7.28 34.90
N GLY A 199 -7.86 -6.83 36.09
CA GLY A 199 -6.70 -7.38 36.80
C GLY A 199 -6.72 -8.91 36.94
N LYS A 200 -7.91 -9.51 37.08
CA LYS A 200 -8.10 -10.97 37.16
C LYS A 200 -7.68 -11.72 35.89
N ILE A 201 -7.85 -11.14 34.70
CA ILE A 201 -7.46 -11.79 33.43
C ILE A 201 -5.95 -11.75 33.25
N LEU A 202 -5.33 -10.61 33.59
CA LEU A 202 -3.87 -10.47 33.56
C LEU A 202 -3.20 -11.37 34.59
N ALA A 203 -3.75 -11.46 35.80
CA ALA A 203 -3.29 -12.37 36.85
C ALA A 203 -3.26 -13.81 36.36
N LYS A 204 -4.39 -14.34 35.86
CA LYS A 204 -4.48 -15.71 35.32
C LYS A 204 -3.56 -15.96 34.13
N ARG A 205 -3.18 -14.92 33.38
CA ARG A 205 -2.28 -15.04 32.22
C ARG A 205 -0.83 -15.03 32.66
N ALA A 206 -0.47 -14.15 33.60
CA ALA A 206 0.85 -14.12 34.21
C ALA A 206 1.14 -15.43 34.97
N GLU A 207 0.20 -15.90 35.80
CA GLU A 207 0.28 -17.17 36.52
C GLU A 207 0.53 -18.35 35.57
N ARG A 208 -0.24 -18.44 34.48
CA ARG A 208 -0.04 -19.51 33.48
C ARG A 208 1.31 -19.41 32.79
N ALA A 209 1.77 -18.22 32.43
CA ALA A 209 3.07 -18.05 31.80
C ALA A 209 4.22 -18.43 32.75
N VAL A 210 4.14 -18.04 34.02
CA VAL A 210 5.09 -18.43 35.07
C VAL A 210 5.13 -19.95 35.21
N SER A 211 3.98 -20.59 35.41
CA SER A 211 3.87 -22.05 35.57
C SER A 211 4.41 -22.80 34.35
N TRP A 212 4.09 -22.36 33.13
CA TRP A 212 4.57 -23.01 31.91
C TRP A 212 6.08 -22.80 31.71
N SER A 213 6.60 -21.64 32.07
CA SER A 213 8.04 -21.37 32.01
C SER A 213 8.82 -22.24 33.00
N GLU A 214 8.28 -22.50 34.18
CA GLU A 214 8.90 -23.39 35.19
C GLU A 214 9.01 -24.83 34.70
N LEU A 215 7.93 -25.36 34.12
CA LEU A 215 7.93 -26.68 33.51
C LEU A 215 8.95 -26.76 32.36
N ALA A 216 8.96 -25.75 31.48
CA ALA A 216 9.90 -25.70 30.36
C ALA A 216 11.36 -25.61 30.81
N ILE A 217 11.67 -24.78 31.81
CA ILE A 217 13.03 -24.67 32.39
C ILE A 217 13.47 -26.03 32.95
N LYS A 218 12.62 -26.70 33.72
CA LYS A 218 12.93 -28.02 34.30
C LYS A 218 13.28 -29.05 33.22
N ASP A 219 12.55 -29.08 32.12
CA ASP A 219 12.83 -29.99 31.01
C ASP A 219 14.10 -29.60 30.25
N LEU A 220 14.35 -28.30 30.06
CA LEU A 220 15.57 -27.79 29.44
C LEU A 220 16.81 -28.07 30.29
N GLU A 221 16.76 -27.98 31.62
CA GLU A 221 17.87 -28.30 32.50
C GLU A 221 18.28 -29.78 32.39
N LYS A 222 17.29 -30.68 32.28
CA LYS A 222 17.55 -32.10 32.03
C LYS A 222 18.21 -32.30 30.67
N LEU A 223 17.70 -31.61 29.64
CA LEU A 223 18.25 -31.69 28.29
C LEU A 223 19.69 -31.14 28.24
N GLU A 224 19.96 -30.02 28.92
CA GLU A 224 21.30 -29.43 29.01
C GLU A 224 22.29 -30.43 29.61
N LYS A 225 21.95 -31.04 30.76
CA LYS A 225 22.79 -32.04 31.42
C LYS A 225 23.11 -33.22 30.50
N LYS A 226 22.08 -33.75 29.81
CA LYS A 226 22.24 -34.83 28.83
C LYS A 226 23.18 -34.44 27.68
N LEU A 227 22.97 -33.26 27.08
CA LEU A 227 23.80 -32.77 25.99
C LEU A 227 25.26 -32.59 26.41
N ARG A 228 25.51 -32.12 27.66
CA ARG A 228 26.87 -32.03 28.21
C ARG A 228 27.52 -33.40 28.38
N SER A 229 26.79 -34.40 28.90
CA SER A 229 27.33 -35.76 29.03
C SER A 229 27.62 -36.43 27.68
N GLU A 230 26.94 -36.02 26.61
CA GLU A 230 27.17 -36.49 25.24
C GLU A 230 28.26 -35.70 24.50
N GLY A 231 28.95 -34.76 25.17
CA GLY A 231 29.98 -33.92 24.54
C GLY A 231 29.44 -32.86 23.56
N LYS A 232 28.11 -32.66 23.49
CA LYS A 232 27.44 -31.71 22.59
C LYS A 232 27.45 -30.28 23.17
N THR A 233 28.64 -29.71 23.34
CA THR A 233 28.88 -28.43 24.04
C THR A 233 28.12 -27.25 23.44
N ILE A 234 28.08 -27.11 22.12
CA ILE A 234 27.39 -26.01 21.42
C ILE A 234 25.87 -26.07 21.68
N ALA A 235 25.27 -27.26 21.55
CA ALA A 235 23.84 -27.45 21.79
C ALA A 235 23.49 -27.20 23.27
N ALA A 236 24.33 -27.69 24.20
CA ALA A 236 24.17 -27.43 25.63
C ALA A 236 24.21 -25.93 25.95
N SER A 237 25.15 -25.17 25.38
CA SER A 237 25.23 -23.71 25.57
C SER A 237 23.99 -22.98 25.04
N ARG A 238 23.41 -23.44 23.92
CA ARG A 238 22.16 -22.87 23.39
C ARG A 238 20.96 -23.14 24.32
N VAL A 239 20.86 -24.35 24.87
CA VAL A 239 19.83 -24.69 25.85
C VAL A 239 20.00 -23.86 27.12
N LYS A 240 21.25 -23.69 27.59
CA LYS A 240 21.58 -22.84 28.74
C LYS A 240 21.15 -21.39 28.53
N TYR A 241 21.40 -20.83 27.35
CA TYR A 241 20.93 -19.49 26.99
C TYR A 241 19.39 -19.35 27.08
N LEU A 242 18.63 -20.35 26.61
CA LEU A 242 17.17 -20.31 26.71
C LEU A 242 16.68 -20.38 28.16
N ILE A 243 17.32 -21.20 29.00
CA ILE A 243 17.04 -21.27 30.44
C ILE A 243 17.25 -19.89 31.08
N ASP A 244 18.41 -19.28 30.84
CA ASP A 244 18.76 -17.99 31.43
C ASP A 244 17.82 -16.87 30.95
N ARG A 245 17.44 -16.89 29.66
CA ARG A 245 16.47 -15.94 29.10
C ARG A 245 15.07 -16.11 29.68
N LEU A 246 14.58 -17.34 29.82
CA LEU A 246 13.28 -17.63 30.43
C LEU A 246 13.24 -17.17 31.89
N ASN A 247 14.33 -17.41 32.65
CA ASN A 247 14.44 -16.95 34.03
C ASN A 247 14.39 -15.42 34.14
N ASN A 248 15.13 -14.71 33.29
CA ASN A 248 15.11 -13.24 33.30
C ASN A 248 13.72 -12.68 32.99
N ILE A 249 13.09 -13.13 31.89
CA ILE A 249 11.75 -12.66 31.50
C ILE A 249 10.70 -13.00 32.55
N ARG A 250 10.80 -14.15 33.21
CA ARG A 250 9.92 -14.51 34.34
C ARG A 250 10.09 -13.52 35.50
N SER A 251 11.31 -13.15 35.85
CA SER A 251 11.59 -12.13 36.88
C SER A 251 11.01 -10.78 36.50
N GLU A 252 11.24 -10.32 35.26
CA GLU A 252 10.67 -9.08 34.74
C GLU A 252 9.14 -9.11 34.73
N LEU A 253 8.53 -10.28 34.49
CA LEU A 253 7.08 -10.45 34.49
C LEU A 253 6.49 -10.28 35.89
N LEU A 254 7.16 -10.85 36.91
CA LEU A 254 6.76 -10.68 38.30
C LEU A 254 6.92 -9.24 38.77
N ASP A 255 8.02 -8.56 38.40
CA ASP A 255 8.23 -7.15 38.68
C ASP A 255 7.15 -6.27 38.01
N ALA A 256 6.89 -6.48 36.72
CA ALA A 256 5.81 -5.79 36.01
C ALA A 256 4.43 -6.06 36.63
N TYR A 257 4.19 -7.28 37.10
CA TYR A 257 2.96 -7.63 37.82
C TYR A 257 2.82 -6.86 39.13
N SER A 258 3.88 -6.78 39.93
CA SER A 258 3.91 -6.03 41.20
C SER A 258 3.66 -4.52 41.01
N LYS A 259 4.18 -3.95 39.92
CA LYS A 259 4.01 -2.53 39.54
C LYS A 259 2.68 -2.25 38.85
N GLY A 260 1.90 -3.28 38.53
CA GLY A 260 0.68 -3.17 37.75
C GLY A 260 0.93 -2.71 36.29
N ASP A 261 2.14 -2.91 35.75
CA ASP A 261 2.50 -2.54 34.38
C ASP A 261 1.93 -3.56 33.37
N ARG A 262 0.68 -3.29 32.96
CA ARG A 262 -0.14 -4.18 32.13
C ARG A 262 0.43 -4.42 30.74
N MET A 263 1.02 -3.39 30.13
CA MET A 263 1.59 -3.50 28.80
C MET A 263 2.82 -4.40 28.85
N ARG A 264 3.66 -4.22 29.88
CA ARG A 264 4.83 -5.05 30.09
C ARG A 264 4.48 -6.49 30.40
N ILE A 265 3.45 -6.76 31.21
CA ILE A 265 2.92 -8.12 31.47
C ILE A 265 2.52 -8.82 30.16
N MET A 266 1.82 -8.11 29.25
CA MET A 266 1.41 -8.70 27.97
C MET A 266 2.60 -9.01 27.05
N GLN A 267 3.58 -8.11 26.96
CA GLN A 267 4.80 -8.32 26.16
C GLN A 267 5.58 -9.52 26.67
N LEU A 268 5.84 -9.58 27.98
CA LEU A 268 6.65 -10.62 28.61
C LEU A 268 5.95 -11.99 28.55
N THR A 269 4.64 -12.06 28.77
CA THR A 269 3.90 -13.34 28.60
C THR A 269 3.97 -13.88 27.17
N SER A 270 3.88 -13.01 26.16
CA SER A 270 4.07 -13.41 24.76
C SER A 270 5.50 -13.87 24.46
N GLU A 271 6.51 -13.23 25.04
CA GLU A 271 7.91 -13.62 24.87
C GLU A 271 8.21 -14.99 25.51
N ILE A 272 7.66 -15.26 26.70
CA ILE A 272 7.73 -16.58 27.35
C ILE A 272 7.18 -17.67 26.43
N TYR A 273 5.97 -17.50 25.89
CA TYR A 273 5.38 -18.52 25.01
C TYR A 273 6.19 -18.75 23.73
N ARG A 274 6.80 -17.70 23.18
CA ARG A 274 7.70 -17.82 22.02
C ARG A 274 8.94 -18.65 22.36
N LEU A 275 9.57 -18.38 23.50
CA LEU A 275 10.77 -19.09 23.94
C LEU A 275 10.49 -20.55 24.30
N ILE A 276 9.35 -20.85 24.94
CA ILE A 276 8.92 -22.23 25.20
C ILE A 276 8.75 -23.00 23.89
N ARG A 277 8.15 -22.38 22.88
CA ARG A 277 8.02 -23.00 21.55
C ARG A 277 9.37 -23.24 20.90
N GLU A 278 10.29 -22.29 20.99
CA GLU A 278 11.66 -22.44 20.49
C GLU A 278 12.38 -23.60 21.21
N ALA A 279 12.27 -23.68 22.54
CA ALA A 279 12.82 -24.75 23.36
C ALA A 279 12.32 -26.15 22.93
N TRP A 280 11.02 -26.28 22.64
CA TRP A 280 10.43 -27.51 22.14
C TRP A 280 11.00 -28.00 20.80
N THR A 281 11.46 -27.08 19.94
CA THR A 281 12.08 -27.47 18.67
C THR A 281 13.49 -28.05 18.82
N ILE A 282 14.19 -27.69 19.91
CA ILE A 282 15.54 -28.20 20.19
C ILE A 282 15.46 -29.62 20.76
N GLY A 283 14.51 -29.90 21.65
CA GLY A 283 14.36 -31.24 22.26
C GLY A 283 13.90 -32.35 21.31
N ARG A 284 13.44 -32.01 20.09
CA ARG A 284 13.03 -32.99 19.05
C ARG A 284 14.13 -33.33 18.04
N ARG A 285 15.27 -32.63 18.07
CA ARG A 285 16.45 -32.88 17.20
C ARG A 285 17.53 -33.61 17.98
#